data_AF-A0A1B6M8V2-F1
#
_entry.id   AF-A0A1B6M8V2-F1
#
_cell.length_a   1.000
_cell.length_b   1.000
_cell.length_c   1.000
_cell.angle_alpha   90.00
_cell.angle_beta   90.00
_cell.angle_gamma   90.00
#
_symmetry.space_group_name_H-M   'P 1'
#
loop_
_entity.id
_entity.type
_entity.pdbx_description
1 polymer ?
#
loop_
_entity_poly.entity_id
_entity_poly.type
_entity_poly.pdbx_seq_one_letter_code
_entity_poly.pdbx_strand_id
1 'polypeptide(L)'
;VVMYSIHSIYEPGCHLQQNTSFLLNALSSVGVPPRASSGDFSIVHGLQRAVQAMCECSEAQHEKRTALNENATKVLNRGRVICLTSARDNASIKSLEEIFQRELVQANKVAAASDHLIPVHHCHLVILNVYPNNMDAVAVTPHPVINISNMLSAEVHCAKAAGQVASRLSHLILSHYDLASTTVTGIPMKEEQNASSSANYDVEIFHSSQAHTTLLGNAADTAIVKTQKEGADYETVTLKWCTPRGMSPSEVHNCTSMFRITPVDVNSRPSSCLINFLLNGRSVMLEMVRRGGGKVMSHLLAAHGGEIFIHSLGTGRSILEDPPSISEGCGGRVTDYRITDFGIFMQQNKIVPIRRKDKGSVLSPNAMVKARLEKLTKYWPITISSTCIFNFKQYTEPLLSLMVKDVLTEEEVIQCKQCIYSLIGLEAKHEPLPTPNIGQRGKGPKREEQYRQMWTELETYLRAYSQTDQHTKVLHCLLECRNKDDDKIKVDKVETNHVLREIEVSKDSSCSRSGTPTPMERASVIRATTDSPLSPPLQSSKAKPYPRSILDIWIARNTKPKRPPFFGQLSAEPLGNKGSIARLYPNLKSEMNTSAPSAMDTS
;
A
#
# COMPACT_ATOMS: atom_id res chain seq x y z
N VAL A 1 -2.74 28.68 -17.14
CA VAL A 1 -2.49 29.65 -18.23
C VAL A 1 -2.12 30.97 -17.57
N VAL A 2 -0.95 31.54 -17.87
CA VAL A 2 -0.51 32.86 -17.35
C VAL A 2 -0.32 33.80 -18.52
N MET A 3 -0.77 35.04 -18.40
CA MET A 3 -0.80 36.00 -19.52
C MET A 3 0.00 37.27 -19.20
N TYR A 4 1.25 37.27 -19.66
CA TYR A 4 1.90 38.44 -20.27
C TYR A 4 2.49 38.12 -21.67
N SER A 5 2.36 36.87 -22.11
CA SER A 5 2.66 36.41 -23.47
C SER A 5 1.74 35.22 -23.76
N ILE A 6 1.29 35.07 -25.00
CA ILE A 6 0.35 34.04 -25.47
C ILE A 6 1.03 32.67 -25.41
N HIS A 7 1.22 32.12 -24.21
CA HIS A 7 1.84 30.82 -24.00
C HIS A 7 0.92 29.91 -23.20
N SER A 8 0.47 28.83 -23.85
CA SER A 8 -0.12 27.69 -23.15
C SER A 8 1.00 27.00 -22.38
N ILE A 9 1.06 27.24 -21.06
CA ILE A 9 2.05 26.58 -20.17
C ILE A 9 1.77 25.07 -20.02
N TYR A 10 0.60 24.59 -20.47
CA TYR A 10 0.09 23.26 -20.14
C TYR A 10 -0.72 22.66 -21.30
N GLU A 11 -0.57 21.35 -21.53
CA GLU A 11 -1.56 20.53 -22.25
C GLU A 11 -2.39 19.73 -21.22
N PRO A 12 -3.70 19.97 -21.12
CA PRO A 12 -4.56 19.20 -20.25
C PRO A 12 -4.66 17.75 -20.70
N GLY A 13 -4.12 16.84 -19.89
CA GLY A 13 -4.34 15.40 -20.05
C GLY A 13 -3.10 14.54 -19.93
N CYS A 14 -1.90 15.11 -20.03
CA CYS A 14 -0.66 14.35 -19.89
C CYS A 14 -0.23 14.24 -18.41
N HIS A 15 -0.24 13.04 -17.86
CA HIS A 15 0.17 12.79 -16.46
C HIS A 15 1.62 13.21 -16.16
N LEU A 16 2.50 13.24 -17.17
CA LEU A 16 3.90 13.66 -17.02
C LEU A 16 4.05 15.16 -16.75
N GLN A 17 3.06 15.97 -17.17
CA GLN A 17 3.07 17.43 -16.99
C GLN A 17 2.41 17.86 -15.67
N GLN A 18 1.76 16.95 -14.94
CA GLN A 18 1.18 17.21 -13.61
C GLN A 18 2.26 17.26 -12.52
N ASN A 19 3.19 18.19 -12.66
CA ASN A 19 4.38 18.31 -11.83
C ASN A 19 4.63 19.77 -11.43
N THR A 20 4.74 20.03 -10.13
CA THR A 20 4.98 21.39 -9.61
C THR A 20 6.30 21.97 -10.09
N SER A 21 7.35 21.18 -10.26
CA SER A 21 8.64 21.65 -10.79
C SER A 21 8.52 22.09 -12.25
N PHE A 22 7.74 21.36 -13.06
CA PHE A 22 7.47 21.75 -14.44
C PHE A 22 6.74 23.08 -14.49
N LEU A 23 5.69 23.25 -13.66
CA LEU A 23 4.95 24.50 -13.55
C LEU A 23 5.83 25.66 -13.08
N LEU A 24 6.69 25.45 -12.07
CA LEU A 24 7.61 26.49 -11.58
C LEU A 24 8.59 26.94 -12.67
N ASN A 25 9.15 26.00 -13.44
CA ASN A 25 10.06 26.32 -14.54
C ASN A 25 9.36 27.06 -15.69
N ALA A 26 8.11 26.71 -15.99
CA ALA A 26 7.35 27.40 -17.02
C ALA A 26 6.84 28.78 -16.56
N LEU A 27 6.55 28.96 -15.26
CA LEU A 27 6.22 30.27 -14.70
C LEU A 27 7.45 31.19 -14.66
N SER A 28 8.63 30.63 -14.36
CA SER A 28 9.87 31.41 -14.33
C SER A 28 10.31 31.88 -15.71
N SER A 29 9.99 31.14 -16.78
CA SER A 29 10.28 31.57 -18.16
C SER A 29 9.38 32.71 -18.64
N VAL A 30 8.14 32.81 -18.14
CA VAL A 30 7.23 33.93 -18.44
C VAL A 30 7.66 35.19 -17.69
N GLY A 31 8.15 35.05 -16.45
CA GLY A 31 8.65 36.16 -15.65
C GLY A 31 7.55 37.04 -15.04
N VAL A 32 7.94 38.23 -14.58
CA VAL A 32 7.04 39.18 -13.90
C VAL A 32 6.39 40.16 -14.87
N PRO A 33 5.15 40.63 -14.58
CA PRO A 33 4.49 41.70 -15.32
C PRO A 33 5.38 42.96 -15.49
N PRO A 34 5.54 43.52 -16.71
CA PRO A 34 6.12 44.85 -16.88
C PRO A 34 5.25 45.93 -16.21
N ARG A 35 5.86 46.92 -15.56
CA ARG A 35 5.16 47.98 -14.81
C ARG A 35 4.48 49.03 -15.70
N ALA A 36 4.94 49.20 -16.94
CA ALA A 36 4.37 50.12 -17.91
C ALA A 36 4.07 49.33 -19.19
N SER A 37 2.81 49.30 -19.60
CA SER A 37 2.36 48.48 -20.71
C SER A 37 1.54 49.31 -21.70
N SER A 38 2.10 49.56 -22.88
CA SER A 38 1.45 50.17 -24.04
C SER A 38 0.85 49.13 -25.01
N GLY A 39 0.51 47.94 -24.52
CA GLY A 39 -0.04 46.84 -25.32
C GLY A 39 -1.42 46.38 -24.82
N ASP A 40 -2.15 45.67 -25.68
CA ASP A 40 -3.46 45.08 -25.38
C ASP A 40 -3.33 43.84 -24.48
N PHE A 41 -3.20 44.06 -23.17
CA PHE A 41 -3.18 42.98 -22.18
C PHE A 41 -4.60 42.72 -21.66
N SER A 42 -5.19 41.58 -22.06
CA SER A 42 -6.53 41.18 -21.64
C SER A 42 -6.58 39.74 -21.13
N ILE A 43 -7.30 39.54 -20.01
CA ILE A 43 -7.58 38.21 -19.44
C ILE A 43 -8.41 37.32 -20.38
N VAL A 44 -9.13 37.93 -21.32
CA VAL A 44 -10.01 37.24 -22.28
C VAL A 44 -9.26 36.17 -23.08
N HIS A 45 -8.01 36.43 -23.46
CA HIS A 45 -7.22 35.44 -24.18
C HIS A 45 -6.94 34.17 -23.35
N GLY A 46 -6.75 34.33 -22.03
CA GLY A 46 -6.54 33.20 -21.13
C GLY A 46 -7.82 32.38 -20.95
N LEU A 47 -8.96 33.06 -20.88
CA LEU A 47 -10.29 32.46 -20.86
C LEU A 47 -10.59 31.68 -22.15
N GLN A 48 -10.32 32.28 -23.32
CA GLN A 48 -10.44 31.62 -24.62
C GLN A 48 -9.58 30.35 -24.69
N ARG A 49 -8.30 30.44 -24.29
CA ARG A 49 -7.42 29.26 -24.31
C ARG A 49 -7.87 28.19 -23.32
N ALA A 50 -8.37 28.57 -22.14
CA ALA A 50 -8.91 27.63 -21.17
C ALA A 50 -10.12 26.86 -21.73
N VAL A 51 -11.02 27.53 -22.45
CA VAL A 51 -12.16 26.89 -23.12
C VAL A 51 -11.70 25.91 -24.20
N GLN A 52 -10.75 26.33 -25.06
CA GLN A 52 -10.19 25.45 -26.09
C GLN A 52 -9.53 24.21 -25.47
N ALA A 53 -8.74 24.41 -24.42
CA ALA A 53 -8.04 23.34 -23.72
C ALA A 53 -9.01 22.36 -23.05
N MET A 54 -10.15 22.84 -22.53
CA MET A 54 -11.20 21.95 -22.00
C MET A 54 -11.88 21.09 -23.07
N CYS A 55 -11.83 21.49 -24.34
CA CYS A 55 -12.37 20.68 -25.45
C CYS A 55 -11.41 19.57 -25.89
N GLU A 56 -10.13 19.64 -25.49
CA GLU A 56 -9.13 18.62 -25.77
C GLU A 56 -9.41 17.35 -24.92
N CYS A 57 -9.21 16.17 -25.52
CA CYS A 57 -9.51 14.91 -24.87
C CYS A 57 -8.34 14.46 -23.97
N SER A 58 -8.60 14.23 -22.68
CA SER A 58 -7.59 13.63 -21.78
C SER A 58 -7.35 12.15 -22.10
N GLU A 59 -6.19 11.61 -21.71
CA GLU A 59 -5.84 10.18 -21.88
C GLU A 59 -6.93 9.26 -21.32
N ALA A 60 -7.44 9.55 -20.12
CA ALA A 60 -8.49 8.76 -19.48
C ALA A 60 -9.85 8.86 -20.20
N GLN A 61 -10.18 10.02 -20.78
CA GLN A 61 -11.39 10.15 -21.60
C GLN A 61 -11.24 9.42 -22.94
N HIS A 62 -10.05 9.47 -23.53
CA HIS A 62 -9.73 8.78 -24.78
C HIS A 62 -9.82 7.26 -24.61
N GLU A 63 -9.25 6.73 -23.52
CA GLU A 63 -9.35 5.30 -23.17
C GLU A 63 -10.81 4.87 -22.98
N LYS A 64 -11.61 5.65 -22.23
CA LYS A 64 -13.05 5.36 -22.05
C LYS A 64 -13.85 5.43 -23.35
N ARG A 65 -13.47 6.33 -24.26
CA ARG A 65 -14.13 6.50 -25.57
C ARG A 65 -13.79 5.35 -26.53
N THR A 66 -12.59 4.80 -26.42
CA THR A 66 -12.08 3.72 -27.28
C THR A 66 -12.31 2.32 -26.70
N ALA A 67 -12.66 2.22 -25.42
CA ALA A 67 -13.06 0.96 -24.78
C ALA A 67 -14.32 0.40 -25.47
N LEU A 68 -14.16 -0.70 -26.21
CA LEU A 68 -15.21 -1.45 -26.93
C LEU A 68 -16.16 -2.23 -25.98
N ASN A 69 -16.52 -1.66 -24.82
CA ASN A 69 -17.45 -2.28 -23.91
C ASN A 69 -18.89 -1.89 -24.29
N GLU A 70 -19.83 -2.85 -24.23
CA GLU A 70 -21.26 -2.68 -24.57
C GLU A 70 -21.96 -1.56 -23.77
N ASN A 71 -21.35 -1.11 -22.67
CA ASN A 71 -21.75 0.07 -21.89
C ASN A 71 -20.84 1.28 -22.18
N ALA A 72 -20.60 1.61 -23.45
CA ALA A 72 -19.91 2.83 -23.88
C ALA A 72 -20.72 4.05 -23.41
N THR A 73 -20.55 4.39 -22.13
CA THR A 73 -21.23 5.49 -21.48
C THR A 73 -20.79 6.76 -22.17
N LYS A 74 -21.75 7.60 -22.59
CA LYS A 74 -21.48 8.91 -23.18
C LYS A 74 -20.50 9.65 -22.28
N VAL A 75 -19.27 9.84 -22.75
CA VAL A 75 -18.21 10.49 -21.96
C VAL A 75 -18.63 11.92 -21.69
N LEU A 76 -18.97 12.23 -20.43
CA LEU A 76 -19.32 13.58 -20.00
C LEU A 76 -18.05 14.39 -19.79
N ASN A 77 -17.86 15.42 -20.60
CA ASN A 77 -16.77 16.37 -20.43
C ASN A 77 -17.22 17.52 -19.52
N ARG A 78 -16.68 17.59 -18.30
CA ARG A 78 -16.95 18.66 -17.34
C ARG A 78 -15.64 19.25 -16.88
N GLY A 79 -15.59 20.58 -16.76
CA GLY A 79 -14.38 21.30 -16.39
C GLY A 79 -14.64 22.40 -15.37
N ARG A 80 -13.56 22.91 -14.78
CA ARG A 80 -13.57 24.08 -13.90
C ARG A 80 -12.44 25.02 -14.31
N VAL A 81 -12.74 26.30 -14.44
CA VAL A 81 -11.76 27.35 -14.76
C VAL A 81 -11.66 28.27 -13.55
N ILE A 82 -10.45 28.39 -12.98
CA ILE A 82 -10.17 29.33 -11.89
C ILE A 82 -9.39 30.50 -12.47
N CYS A 83 -10.01 31.67 -12.47
CA CYS A 83 -9.49 32.91 -13.03
C CYS A 83 -9.07 33.86 -11.89
N LEU A 84 -7.77 34.08 -11.74
CA LEU A 84 -7.23 35.08 -10.82
C LEU A 84 -6.97 36.35 -11.63
N THR A 85 -7.66 37.44 -11.29
CA THR A 85 -7.54 38.72 -12.01
C THR A 85 -7.81 39.91 -11.09
N SER A 86 -7.61 41.12 -11.59
CA SER A 86 -8.01 42.36 -10.93
C SER A 86 -9.03 43.07 -11.80
N ALA A 87 -10.26 43.16 -11.31
CA ALA A 87 -11.39 43.82 -11.97
C ALA A 87 -11.74 45.13 -11.25
N ARG A 88 -12.21 46.11 -12.04
CA ARG A 88 -12.52 47.46 -11.53
C ARG A 88 -13.87 47.50 -10.82
N ASP A 89 -14.88 46.85 -11.41
CA ASP A 89 -16.27 46.92 -10.98
C ASP A 89 -17.07 45.65 -11.35
N ASN A 90 -18.30 45.57 -10.84
CA ASN A 90 -19.26 44.51 -11.16
C ASN A 90 -19.59 44.41 -12.66
N ALA A 91 -19.59 45.53 -13.40
CA ALA A 91 -19.85 45.53 -14.84
C ALA A 91 -18.73 44.80 -15.61
N SER A 92 -17.48 45.00 -15.19
CA SER A 92 -16.31 44.29 -15.74
C SER A 92 -16.42 42.79 -15.50
N ILE A 93 -16.82 42.35 -14.30
CA ILE A 93 -17.01 40.93 -13.98
C ILE A 93 -18.09 40.30 -14.86
N LYS A 94 -19.25 40.95 -14.96
CA LYS A 94 -20.35 40.49 -15.81
C LYS A 94 -19.94 40.39 -17.28
N SER A 95 -19.19 41.36 -17.78
CA SER A 95 -18.63 41.34 -19.14
C SER A 95 -17.72 40.12 -19.36
N LEU A 96 -16.87 39.77 -18.38
CA LEU A 96 -16.03 38.58 -18.46
C LEU A 96 -16.84 37.28 -18.49
N GLU A 97 -17.90 37.18 -17.69
CA GLU A 97 -18.81 36.04 -17.68
C GLU A 97 -19.52 35.87 -19.03
N GLU A 98 -20.05 36.96 -19.60
CA GLU A 98 -20.71 36.97 -20.91
C GLU A 98 -19.74 36.61 -22.05
N ILE A 99 -18.51 37.14 -22.02
CA ILE A 99 -17.46 36.78 -22.96
C ILE A 99 -17.14 35.29 -22.85
N PHE A 100 -16.92 34.77 -21.63
CA PHE A 100 -16.63 33.36 -21.41
C PHE A 100 -17.74 32.45 -21.92
N GLN A 101 -19.00 32.81 -21.68
CA GLN A 101 -20.15 32.05 -22.17
C GLN A 101 -20.19 32.00 -23.70
N ARG A 102 -19.96 33.12 -24.39
CA ARG A 102 -19.93 33.15 -25.87
C ARG A 102 -18.83 32.26 -26.43
N GLU A 103 -17.63 32.33 -25.84
CA GLU A 103 -16.49 31.50 -26.24
C GLU A 103 -16.77 30.01 -26.00
N LEU A 104 -17.38 29.65 -24.87
CA LEU A 104 -17.77 28.27 -24.57
C LEU A 104 -18.76 27.71 -25.58
N VAL A 105 -19.79 28.49 -25.94
CA VAL A 105 -20.77 28.10 -26.97
C VAL A 105 -20.10 27.92 -28.32
N GLN A 106 -19.21 28.83 -28.71
CA GLN A 106 -18.52 28.77 -29.99
C GLN A 106 -17.55 27.57 -30.06
N ALA A 107 -16.77 27.34 -29.02
CA ALA A 107 -15.86 26.20 -28.95
C ALA A 107 -16.60 24.87 -29.00
N ASN A 108 -17.77 24.76 -28.36
CA ASN A 108 -18.60 23.57 -28.42
C ASN A 108 -19.16 23.28 -29.82
N LYS A 109 -19.49 24.31 -30.62
CA LYS A 109 -19.87 24.13 -32.03
C LYS A 109 -18.72 23.52 -32.84
N VAL A 110 -17.50 24.01 -32.62
CA VAL A 110 -16.29 23.49 -33.28
C VAL A 110 -15.99 22.06 -32.81
N ALA A 111 -16.08 21.80 -31.50
CA ALA A 111 -15.83 20.48 -30.94
C ALA A 111 -16.85 19.44 -31.40
N ALA A 112 -18.11 19.82 -31.61
CA ALA A 112 -19.14 18.94 -32.14
C ALA A 112 -18.92 18.55 -33.62
N ALA A 113 -18.14 19.35 -34.36
CA ALA A 113 -17.80 19.11 -35.76
C ALA A 113 -16.42 18.44 -35.93
N SER A 114 -15.77 18.01 -34.85
CA SER A 114 -14.42 17.45 -34.86
C SER A 114 -14.38 16.07 -34.21
N ASP A 115 -13.63 15.14 -34.80
CA ASP A 115 -13.45 13.77 -34.27
C ASP A 115 -12.45 13.71 -33.08
N HIS A 116 -11.61 14.74 -32.96
CA HIS A 116 -10.52 14.81 -31.98
C HIS A 116 -10.88 15.61 -30.72
N LEU A 117 -11.96 16.39 -30.75
CA LEU A 117 -12.41 17.23 -29.64
C LEU A 117 -13.67 16.64 -28.99
N ILE A 118 -13.95 17.07 -27.76
CA ILE A 118 -15.16 16.66 -27.03
C ILE A 118 -15.88 17.91 -26.50
N PRO A 119 -17.17 18.11 -26.84
CA PRO A 119 -17.95 19.23 -26.31
C PRO A 119 -18.00 19.25 -24.78
N VAL A 120 -17.74 20.41 -24.19
CA VAL A 120 -17.84 20.68 -22.76
C VAL A 120 -19.33 20.69 -22.38
N HIS A 121 -19.75 19.75 -21.55
CA HIS A 121 -21.13 19.60 -21.11
C HIS A 121 -21.47 20.57 -19.96
N HIS A 122 -20.51 20.85 -19.08
CA HIS A 122 -20.67 21.81 -17.99
C HIS A 122 -19.30 22.38 -17.58
N CYS A 123 -19.24 23.69 -17.41
CA CYS A 123 -18.08 24.41 -16.89
C CYS A 123 -18.46 25.19 -15.62
N HIS A 124 -17.63 25.08 -14.58
CA HIS A 124 -17.69 25.95 -13.41
C HIS A 124 -16.61 27.04 -13.50
N LEU A 125 -17.00 28.31 -13.60
CA LEU A 125 -16.11 29.46 -13.66
C LEU A 125 -15.96 30.08 -12.27
N VAL A 126 -14.74 30.10 -11.74
CA VAL A 126 -14.42 30.69 -10.44
C VAL A 126 -13.58 31.93 -10.69
N ILE A 127 -14.12 33.12 -10.42
CA ILE A 127 -13.38 34.38 -10.56
C ILE A 127 -12.92 34.83 -9.17
N LEU A 128 -11.60 34.86 -8.96
CA LEU A 128 -10.99 35.44 -7.77
C LEU A 128 -10.46 36.82 -8.12
N ASN A 129 -11.20 37.85 -7.72
CA ASN A 129 -10.81 39.24 -7.84
C ASN A 129 -9.80 39.61 -6.75
N VAL A 130 -8.56 39.87 -7.16
CA VAL A 130 -7.44 40.21 -6.27
C VAL A 130 -7.21 41.71 -6.30
N TYR A 131 -7.12 42.32 -5.11
CA TYR A 131 -6.88 43.74 -4.95
C TYR A 131 -5.76 44.05 -3.94
N PRO A 132 -5.06 45.19 -4.09
CA PRO A 132 -3.97 45.59 -3.19
C PRO A 132 -4.38 45.74 -1.72
N ASN A 133 -3.45 45.49 -0.80
CA ASN A 133 -3.71 45.53 0.65
C ASN A 133 -4.09 46.93 1.18
N ASN A 134 -3.65 47.99 0.49
CA ASN A 134 -3.92 49.38 0.82
C ASN A 134 -5.29 49.87 0.34
N MET A 135 -6.07 49.03 -0.36
CA MET A 135 -7.46 49.34 -0.70
C MET A 135 -8.39 48.69 0.34
N ASP A 136 -9.25 49.52 0.93
CA ASP A 136 -10.20 49.07 1.97
C ASP A 136 -11.52 48.54 1.39
N ALA A 137 -11.90 49.01 0.19
CA ALA A 137 -13.09 48.54 -0.50
C ALA A 137 -12.80 48.37 -2.00
N VAL A 138 -13.39 47.32 -2.59
CA VAL A 138 -13.37 47.07 -4.03
C VAL A 138 -14.81 47.15 -4.55
N ALA A 139 -15.01 47.75 -5.72
CA ALA A 139 -16.34 47.89 -6.33
C ALA A 139 -16.83 46.59 -7.00
N VAL A 140 -16.41 45.44 -6.45
CA VAL A 140 -16.80 44.10 -6.89
C VAL A 140 -17.47 43.38 -5.73
N THR A 141 -18.70 42.96 -5.94
CA THR A 141 -19.52 42.27 -4.96
C THR A 141 -19.33 40.75 -5.14
N PRO A 142 -18.78 40.04 -4.14
CA PRO A 142 -18.67 38.59 -4.21
C PRO A 142 -20.05 37.95 -4.18
N HIS A 143 -20.20 36.81 -4.86
CA HIS A 143 -21.43 36.03 -4.82
C HIS A 143 -21.13 34.52 -4.89
N PRO A 144 -21.99 33.69 -4.28
CA PRO A 144 -21.87 32.24 -4.37
C PRO A 144 -22.15 31.76 -5.81
N VAL A 145 -22.06 30.45 -6.02
CA VAL A 145 -22.34 29.82 -7.31
C VAL A 145 -23.73 30.19 -7.82
N ILE A 146 -23.77 30.83 -8.99
CA ILE A 146 -24.98 31.14 -9.75
C ILE A 146 -24.95 30.40 -11.10
N ASN A 147 -26.12 30.00 -11.59
CA ASN A 147 -26.24 29.39 -12.91
C ASN A 147 -26.43 30.49 -13.95
N ILE A 148 -25.44 30.69 -14.81
CA ILE A 148 -25.50 31.64 -15.93
C ILE A 148 -26.22 31.01 -17.12
N SER A 149 -25.96 29.73 -17.38
CA SER A 149 -26.62 28.94 -18.42
C SER A 149 -26.63 27.45 -18.06
N ASN A 150 -27.29 26.63 -18.87
CA ASN A 150 -27.29 25.16 -18.70
C ASN A 150 -25.89 24.52 -18.73
N MET A 151 -24.89 25.24 -19.26
CA MET A 151 -23.53 24.76 -19.45
C MET A 151 -22.50 25.52 -18.62
N LEU A 152 -22.89 26.60 -17.95
CA LEU A 152 -22.00 27.50 -17.22
C LEU A 152 -22.62 27.93 -15.90
N SER A 153 -21.92 27.61 -14.81
CA SER A 153 -22.11 28.22 -13.50
C SER A 153 -20.89 29.07 -13.15
N ALA A 154 -21.11 30.15 -12.40
CA ALA A 154 -20.04 31.06 -11.98
C ALA A 154 -20.12 31.43 -10.51
N GLU A 155 -18.98 31.63 -9.88
CA GLU A 155 -18.86 32.22 -8.55
C GLU A 155 -17.76 33.29 -8.53
N VAL A 156 -17.96 34.33 -7.72
CA VAL A 156 -17.05 35.47 -7.62
C VAL A 156 -16.62 35.66 -6.19
N HIS A 157 -15.30 35.68 -5.99
CA HIS A 157 -14.65 35.86 -4.71
C HIS A 157 -13.76 37.10 -4.74
N CYS A 158 -13.66 37.81 -3.62
CA CYS A 158 -12.77 38.95 -3.47
C CYS A 158 -11.71 38.63 -2.40
N ALA A 159 -10.43 38.89 -2.70
CA ALA A 159 -9.34 38.65 -1.76
C ALA A 159 -8.27 39.74 -1.84
N LYS A 160 -7.78 40.18 -0.67
CA LYS A 160 -6.59 41.02 -0.61
C LYS A 160 -5.37 40.24 -1.12
N ALA A 161 -4.45 40.92 -1.78
CA ALA A 161 -3.22 40.31 -2.30
C ALA A 161 -2.39 39.62 -1.19
N ALA A 162 -1.52 38.69 -1.58
CA ALA A 162 -0.72 37.84 -0.70
C ALA A 162 -1.56 36.80 0.09
N GLY A 163 -1.54 36.85 1.43
CA GLY A 163 -1.99 35.74 2.28
C GLY A 163 -3.45 35.33 2.12
N GLN A 164 -4.35 36.28 1.82
CA GLN A 164 -5.77 35.95 1.66
C GLN A 164 -6.06 35.17 0.36
N VAL A 165 -5.28 35.37 -0.70
CA VAL A 165 -5.41 34.59 -1.95
C VAL A 165 -5.12 33.11 -1.66
N ALA A 166 -4.03 32.83 -0.93
CA ALA A 166 -3.67 31.46 -0.57
C ALA A 166 -4.76 30.82 0.31
N SER A 167 -5.25 31.53 1.33
CA SER A 167 -6.33 31.05 2.20
C SER A 167 -7.61 30.74 1.42
N ARG A 168 -8.03 31.64 0.51
CA ARG A 168 -9.22 31.44 -0.32
C ARG A 168 -9.08 30.25 -1.27
N LEU A 169 -7.93 30.08 -1.92
CA LEU A 169 -7.67 28.92 -2.76
C LEU A 169 -7.67 27.62 -1.95
N SER A 170 -7.08 27.61 -0.76
CA SER A 170 -7.10 26.46 0.16
C SER A 170 -8.53 26.08 0.59
N HIS A 171 -9.43 27.04 0.76
CA HIS A 171 -10.83 26.75 1.01
C HIS A 171 -11.50 26.15 -0.24
N LEU A 172 -11.32 26.77 -1.41
CA LEU A 172 -11.94 26.31 -2.65
C LEU A 172 -11.55 24.87 -2.99
N ILE A 173 -10.32 24.42 -2.70
CA ILE A 173 -9.94 23.02 -2.98
C ILE A 173 -10.77 21.99 -2.19
N LEU A 174 -11.31 22.36 -1.02
CA LEU A 174 -12.15 21.46 -0.22
C LEU A 174 -13.44 21.13 -0.96
N SER A 175 -14.20 22.14 -1.41
CA SER A 175 -15.43 21.93 -2.18
C SER A 175 -15.13 21.39 -3.58
N HIS A 176 -14.00 21.78 -4.17
CA HIS A 176 -13.63 21.41 -5.53
C HIS A 176 -13.34 19.93 -5.72
N TYR A 177 -12.77 19.28 -4.70
CA TYR A 177 -12.33 17.89 -4.73
C TYR A 177 -13.00 17.01 -3.68
N ASP A 178 -14.07 17.52 -3.03
CA ASP A 178 -14.77 16.82 -1.95
C ASP A 178 -13.81 16.36 -0.84
N LEU A 179 -13.02 17.31 -0.34
CA LEU A 179 -12.04 17.07 0.73
C LEU A 179 -12.60 17.52 2.07
N ALA A 180 -12.18 16.83 3.13
CA ALA A 180 -12.37 17.23 4.51
C ALA A 180 -11.04 17.65 5.14
N SER A 181 -11.14 18.51 6.15
CA SER A 181 -10.04 18.86 7.03
C SER A 181 -10.08 18.02 8.30
N THR A 182 -8.92 17.49 8.70
CA THR A 182 -8.70 16.92 10.02
C THR A 182 -7.56 17.66 10.71
N THR A 183 -7.80 18.12 11.94
CA THR A 183 -6.77 18.68 12.82
C THR A 183 -6.31 17.62 13.80
N VAL A 184 -5.06 17.19 13.67
CA VAL A 184 -4.41 16.23 14.56
C VAL A 184 -3.80 16.98 15.74
N THR A 185 -4.30 16.74 16.95
CA THR A 185 -3.90 17.49 18.15
C THR A 185 -3.08 16.65 19.11
N GLY A 186 -2.41 17.31 20.06
CA GLY A 186 -1.69 16.62 21.14
C GLY A 186 -0.44 15.87 20.66
N ILE A 187 0.20 16.37 19.58
CA ILE A 187 1.40 15.77 19.02
C ILE A 187 2.58 16.04 19.96
N PRO A 188 3.20 15.00 20.55
CA PRO A 188 4.31 15.19 21.46
C PRO A 188 5.57 15.55 20.68
N MET A 189 6.10 16.76 20.89
CA MET A 189 7.35 17.21 20.30
C MET A 189 8.40 17.48 21.39
N LYS A 190 9.66 17.15 21.08
CA LYS A 190 10.81 17.52 21.92
C LYS A 190 11.27 18.91 21.49
N GLU A 191 11.19 19.89 22.38
CA GLU A 191 11.78 21.21 22.16
C GLU A 191 13.30 21.12 22.33
N GLU A 192 14.05 21.78 21.44
CA GLU A 192 15.53 21.71 21.45
C GLU A 192 16.16 22.61 22.54
N GLN A 193 15.41 23.48 23.20
CA GLN A 193 15.97 24.48 24.12
C GLN A 193 15.48 24.43 25.57
N ASN A 194 14.41 23.70 25.91
CA ASN A 194 13.99 23.49 27.31
C ASN A 194 13.51 22.05 27.50
N ALA A 195 14.36 21.21 28.10
CA ALA A 195 14.07 19.78 28.31
C ALA A 195 12.99 19.49 29.38
N SER A 196 12.32 20.52 29.91
CA SER A 196 11.32 20.44 30.97
C SER A 196 9.90 20.84 30.52
N SER A 197 9.68 21.27 29.28
CA SER A 197 8.34 21.56 28.73
C SER A 197 8.13 20.89 27.37
N SER A 198 7.15 20.00 27.27
CA SER A 198 6.64 19.53 25.97
C SER A 198 5.48 20.44 25.54
N ALA A 199 5.64 21.17 24.43
CA ALA A 199 4.52 21.81 23.77
C ALA A 199 3.73 20.78 22.94
N ASN A 200 2.40 20.86 23.01
CA ASN A 200 1.51 20.12 22.13
C ASN A 200 1.27 20.98 20.90
N TYR A 201 1.52 20.40 19.72
CA TYR A 201 1.25 21.06 18.45
C TYR A 201 0.10 20.38 17.74
N ASP A 202 -0.57 21.18 16.91
CA ASP A 202 -1.66 20.74 16.06
C ASP A 202 -1.21 20.77 14.60
N VAL A 203 -1.57 19.73 13.84
CA VAL A 203 -1.27 19.64 12.41
C VAL A 203 -2.55 19.41 11.65
N GLU A 204 -2.82 20.28 10.69
CA GLU A 204 -3.97 20.16 9.81
C GLU A 204 -3.64 19.41 8.53
N ILE A 205 -4.50 18.48 8.17
CA ILE A 205 -4.37 17.63 6.98
C ILE A 205 -5.68 17.64 6.19
N PHE A 206 -5.57 17.70 4.86
CA PHE A 206 -6.66 17.50 3.92
C PHE A 206 -6.63 16.08 3.35
N HIS A 207 -7.81 15.52 3.14
CA HIS A 207 -8.01 14.19 2.54
C HIS A 207 -9.45 14.10 2.01
N SER A 208 -9.78 13.03 1.28
CA SER A 208 -11.17 12.79 0.84
C SER A 208 -12.15 12.86 2.01
N SER A 209 -13.28 13.52 1.83
CA SER A 209 -14.35 13.63 2.84
C SER A 209 -14.90 12.27 3.26
N GLN A 210 -14.79 11.28 2.37
CA GLN A 210 -15.17 9.89 2.61
C GLN A 210 -14.44 9.23 3.78
N ALA A 211 -13.28 9.77 4.20
CA ALA A 211 -12.59 9.29 5.39
C ALA A 211 -13.47 9.41 6.65
N HIS A 212 -14.34 10.42 6.69
CA HIS A 212 -15.22 10.69 7.84
C HIS A 212 -16.59 10.02 7.73
N THR A 213 -16.89 9.27 6.67
CA THR A 213 -18.20 8.60 6.50
C THR A 213 -18.50 7.65 7.66
N THR A 214 -17.50 6.98 8.21
CA THR A 214 -17.67 6.10 9.38
C THR A 214 -18.00 6.87 10.68
N LEU A 215 -17.64 8.15 10.76
CA LEU A 215 -18.02 9.02 11.89
C LEU A 215 -19.49 9.46 11.78
N LEU A 216 -19.95 9.73 10.56
CA LEU A 216 -21.29 10.24 10.26
C LEU A 216 -22.43 9.29 10.66
N GLY A 217 -22.14 8.01 10.88
CA GLY A 217 -23.10 7.05 11.44
C GLY A 217 -23.62 7.42 12.84
N ASN A 218 -22.91 8.29 13.56
CA ASN A 218 -23.36 8.85 14.83
C ASN A 218 -23.25 10.40 14.82
N ALA A 219 -24.28 11.06 14.30
CA ALA A 219 -24.31 12.52 14.12
C ALA A 219 -24.02 13.31 15.41
N ALA A 220 -24.42 12.78 16.57
CA ALA A 220 -24.18 13.41 17.86
C ALA A 220 -22.69 13.42 18.27
N ASP A 221 -21.95 12.35 17.98
CA ASP A 221 -20.50 12.30 18.24
C ASP A 221 -19.73 13.13 17.22
N THR A 222 -20.19 13.15 15.96
CA THR A 222 -19.56 13.95 14.89
C THR A 222 -19.63 15.45 15.17
N ALA A 223 -20.77 15.95 15.69
CA ALA A 223 -20.93 17.36 16.02
C ALA A 223 -19.96 17.86 17.11
N ILE A 224 -19.46 16.95 17.97
CA ILE A 224 -18.55 17.31 19.07
C ILE A 224 -17.12 17.49 18.57
N VAL A 225 -16.71 16.69 17.58
CA VAL A 225 -15.35 16.73 17.04
C VAL A 225 -15.20 17.70 15.87
N LYS A 226 -16.30 18.14 15.28
CA LYS A 226 -16.31 19.20 14.28
C LYS A 226 -16.22 20.56 14.95
N THR A 227 -15.22 21.33 14.55
CA THR A 227 -14.99 22.69 15.04
C THR A 227 -14.77 23.63 13.86
N GLN A 228 -15.25 24.87 13.97
CA GLN A 228 -14.92 25.91 13.00
C GLN A 228 -13.41 26.14 13.02
N LYS A 229 -12.77 26.13 11.86
CA LYS A 229 -11.34 26.39 11.76
C LYS A 229 -11.08 27.88 12.01
N GLU A 230 -10.15 28.19 12.93
CA GLU A 230 -9.76 29.56 13.21
C GLU A 230 -9.24 30.27 11.95
N GLY A 231 -9.80 31.45 11.66
CA GLY A 231 -9.42 32.24 10.49
C GLY A 231 -9.90 31.67 9.15
N ALA A 232 -10.79 30.67 9.15
CA ALA A 232 -11.34 30.08 7.93
C ALA A 232 -12.85 29.85 7.99
N ASP A 233 -13.46 29.80 6.81
CA ASP A 233 -14.92 29.66 6.63
C ASP A 233 -15.35 28.18 6.50
N TYR A 234 -14.56 27.23 7.01
CA TYR A 234 -14.84 25.79 6.95
C TYR A 234 -14.64 25.08 8.29
N GLU A 235 -15.24 23.89 8.40
CA GLU A 235 -15.13 23.02 9.56
C GLU A 235 -13.94 22.05 9.45
N THR A 236 -13.32 21.73 10.58
CA THR A 236 -12.28 20.70 10.70
C THR A 236 -12.69 19.67 11.75
N VAL A 237 -12.34 18.40 11.52
CA VAL A 237 -12.52 17.34 12.52
C VAL A 237 -11.27 17.25 13.39
N THR A 238 -11.45 17.48 14.69
CA THR A 238 -10.37 17.45 15.67
C THR A 238 -10.18 16.04 16.21
N LEU A 239 -9.02 15.42 15.94
CA LEU A 239 -8.66 14.09 16.43
C LEU A 239 -7.36 14.14 17.23
N LYS A 240 -7.33 13.45 18.37
CA LYS A 240 -6.17 13.49 19.26
C LYS A 240 -5.17 12.40 18.91
N TRP A 241 -3.89 12.75 18.86
CA TRP A 241 -2.79 11.81 18.74
C TRP A 241 -2.80 10.81 19.89
N CYS A 242 -2.73 9.53 19.55
CA CYS A 242 -2.49 8.44 20.48
C CYS A 242 -1.31 7.60 19.98
N THR A 243 -0.28 7.44 20.82
CA THR A 243 0.83 6.54 20.52
C THR A 243 0.36 5.10 20.75
N PRO A 244 0.33 4.23 19.72
CA PRO A 244 -0.08 2.84 19.90
C PRO A 244 0.87 2.17 20.90
N ARG A 245 0.38 1.82 22.10
CA ARG A 245 1.16 1.08 23.10
C ARG A 245 0.98 -0.41 22.84
N GLY A 246 2.04 -1.06 22.37
CA GLY A 246 2.10 -2.53 22.30
C GLY A 246 1.35 -3.18 21.13
N MET A 247 0.73 -2.42 20.23
CA MET A 247 0.09 -2.93 19.02
C MET A 247 0.95 -2.67 17.79
N SER A 248 1.29 -3.74 17.07
CA SER A 248 1.91 -3.62 15.76
C SER A 248 0.87 -3.10 14.75
N PRO A 249 1.23 -2.25 13.75
CA PRO A 249 0.31 -1.86 12.68
C PRO A 249 -0.23 -3.06 11.88
N SER A 250 0.45 -4.19 11.96
CA SER A 250 0.08 -5.49 11.39
C SER A 250 -0.96 -6.27 12.21
N GLU A 251 -1.25 -5.87 13.45
CA GLU A 251 -2.44 -6.32 14.18
C GLU A 251 -3.64 -5.62 13.53
N VAL A 252 -4.17 -6.30 12.53
CA VAL A 252 -5.16 -5.86 11.55
C VAL A 252 -6.35 -5.21 12.24
N HIS A 253 -6.32 -3.89 12.37
CA HIS A 253 -7.54 -3.14 12.58
C HIS A 253 -8.40 -3.29 11.33
N ASN A 254 -9.68 -3.57 11.53
CA ASN A 254 -10.64 -3.59 10.44
C ASN A 254 -10.70 -2.17 9.82
N CYS A 255 -9.93 -1.99 8.75
CA CYS A 255 -9.85 -0.78 7.97
C CYS A 255 -10.95 -0.82 6.91
N THR A 256 -11.89 0.11 7.01
CA THR A 256 -13.05 0.19 6.10
C THR A 256 -12.72 0.97 4.83
N SER A 257 -11.83 1.96 4.93
CA SER A 257 -11.40 2.80 3.83
C SER A 257 -10.06 3.46 4.13
N MET A 258 -9.34 3.83 3.06
CA MET A 258 -8.02 4.47 3.17
C MET A 258 -7.89 5.58 2.11
N PHE A 259 -7.43 6.76 2.53
CA PHE A 259 -7.31 7.92 1.66
C PHE A 259 -5.95 8.61 1.84
N ARG A 260 -5.40 9.14 0.74
CA ARG A 260 -4.17 9.95 0.80
C ARG A 260 -4.42 11.24 1.57
N ILE A 261 -3.40 11.71 2.28
CA ILE A 261 -3.46 12.99 3.00
C ILE A 261 -2.52 14.02 2.36
N THR A 262 -2.81 15.30 2.57
CA THR A 262 -1.92 16.43 2.28
C THR A 262 -1.92 17.38 3.48
N PRO A 263 -0.79 17.63 4.14
CA PRO A 263 -0.69 18.67 5.17
C PRO A 263 -0.97 20.05 4.60
N VAL A 264 -1.71 20.89 5.33
CA VAL A 264 -2.05 22.26 4.89
C VAL A 264 -0.81 23.14 4.86
N ASP A 265 -0.03 23.12 5.95
CA ASP A 265 1.28 23.76 6.00
C ASP A 265 2.38 22.70 6.02
N VAL A 266 2.88 22.36 4.83
CA VAL A 266 3.89 21.31 4.61
C VAL A 266 5.25 21.68 5.22
N ASN A 267 5.57 22.97 5.32
CA ASN A 267 6.89 23.43 5.76
C ASN A 267 6.96 23.77 7.25
N SER A 268 5.82 23.82 7.95
CA SER A 268 5.82 24.00 9.40
C SER A 268 6.60 22.89 10.11
N ARG A 269 7.25 23.25 11.21
CA ARG A 269 7.97 22.30 12.07
C ARG A 269 7.03 21.18 12.57
N PRO A 270 5.80 21.45 13.07
CA PRO A 270 4.89 20.40 13.49
C PRO A 270 4.54 19.40 12.38
N SER A 271 4.17 19.89 11.19
CA SER A 271 3.86 19.02 10.05
C SER A 271 5.06 18.19 9.64
N SER A 272 6.24 18.82 9.54
CA SER A 272 7.49 18.13 9.20
C SER A 272 7.81 17.01 10.18
N CYS A 273 7.61 17.23 11.49
CA CYS A 273 7.80 16.20 12.49
C CYS A 273 6.82 15.04 12.34
N LEU A 274 5.51 15.31 12.18
CA LEU A 274 4.48 14.28 11.95
C LEU A 274 4.77 13.46 10.68
N ILE A 275 5.03 14.13 9.56
CA ILE A 275 5.28 13.49 8.26
C ILE A 275 6.51 12.58 8.34
N ASN A 276 7.63 13.09 8.88
CA ASN A 276 8.85 12.29 9.00
C ASN A 276 8.68 11.13 9.99
N PHE A 277 7.90 11.32 11.06
CA PHE A 277 7.56 10.22 11.97
C PHE A 277 6.85 9.08 11.24
N LEU A 278 5.88 9.41 10.39
CA LEU A 278 5.11 8.45 9.59
C LEU A 278 5.97 7.81 8.49
N LEU A 279 6.73 8.59 7.73
CA LEU A 279 7.59 8.10 6.66
C LEU A 279 8.71 7.16 7.16
N ASN A 280 9.12 7.29 8.42
CA ASN A 280 10.05 6.37 9.08
C ASN A 280 9.42 5.01 9.43
N GLY A 281 8.20 4.74 8.97
CA GLY A 281 7.51 3.46 9.15
C GLY A 281 6.77 3.32 10.49
N ARG A 282 6.61 4.42 11.23
CA ARG A 282 5.76 4.45 12.42
C ARG A 282 4.34 4.83 12.03
N SER A 283 3.38 4.48 12.86
CA SER A 283 1.98 4.83 12.68
C SER A 283 1.44 5.57 13.90
N VAL A 284 0.36 6.31 13.69
CA VAL A 284 -0.29 7.13 14.71
C VAL A 284 -1.76 6.78 14.75
N MET A 285 -2.25 6.42 15.93
CA MET A 285 -3.66 6.16 16.15
C MET A 285 -4.35 7.50 16.50
N LEU A 286 -5.53 7.74 15.97
CA LEU A 286 -6.27 8.99 16.15
C LEU A 286 -7.54 8.76 16.98
N GLU A 287 -7.55 9.37 18.16
CA GLU A 287 -8.60 9.23 19.18
C GLU A 287 -9.70 10.27 18.95
N MET A 288 -10.95 9.79 18.96
CA MET A 288 -12.15 10.61 18.94
C MET A 288 -12.77 10.60 20.35
N VAL A 289 -13.21 11.78 20.82
CA VAL A 289 -13.97 11.92 22.07
C VAL A 289 -15.46 11.75 21.77
N ARG A 290 -16.17 10.92 22.55
CA ARG A 290 -17.62 10.71 22.44
C ARG A 290 -18.39 11.60 23.41
N ARG A 291 -19.67 11.86 23.11
CA ARG A 291 -20.57 12.64 23.97
C ARG A 291 -20.66 12.13 25.41
N GLY A 292 -20.58 10.81 25.60
CA GLY A 292 -20.60 10.17 26.92
C GLY A 292 -19.27 10.19 27.67
N GLY A 293 -18.28 10.98 27.25
CA GLY A 293 -16.95 11.05 27.87
C GLY A 293 -16.01 9.87 27.54
N GLY A 294 -16.51 8.87 26.82
CA GLY A 294 -15.71 7.76 26.30
C GLY A 294 -14.77 8.19 25.17
N LYS A 295 -13.68 7.45 24.99
CA LYS A 295 -12.71 7.64 23.92
C LYS A 295 -12.73 6.44 23.00
N VAL A 296 -12.62 6.66 21.69
CA VAL A 296 -12.54 5.57 20.72
C VAL A 296 -11.47 5.86 19.67
N MET A 297 -10.74 4.82 19.28
CA MET A 297 -9.84 4.91 18.14
C MET A 297 -10.66 4.90 16.85
N SER A 298 -10.63 6.00 16.10
CA SER A 298 -11.44 6.15 14.89
C SER A 298 -10.62 6.05 13.61
N HIS A 299 -9.37 6.51 13.64
CA HIS A 299 -8.51 6.55 12.47
C HIS A 299 -7.08 6.12 12.78
N LEU A 300 -6.34 5.78 11.73
CA LEU A 300 -4.92 5.48 11.77
C LEU A 300 -4.20 6.26 10.65
N LEU A 301 -3.14 6.99 11.01
CA LEU A 301 -2.20 7.55 10.05
C LEU A 301 -1.01 6.60 9.89
N ALA A 302 -0.76 6.16 8.65
CA ALA A 302 0.39 5.31 8.34
C ALA A 302 0.92 5.60 6.93
N ALA A 303 2.21 5.36 6.75
CA ALA A 303 2.86 5.49 5.46
C ALA A 303 3.00 4.13 4.75
N HIS A 304 2.65 4.09 3.47
CA HIS A 304 2.81 2.94 2.59
C HIS A 304 3.64 3.35 1.38
N GLY A 305 4.85 2.79 1.23
CA GLY A 305 5.70 3.06 0.05
C GLY A 305 6.12 4.52 -0.14
N GLY A 306 6.16 5.33 0.94
CA GLY A 306 6.51 6.75 0.89
C GLY A 306 5.32 7.69 0.67
N GLU A 307 4.10 7.16 0.62
CA GLU A 307 2.84 7.92 0.62
C GLU A 307 2.15 7.77 1.97
N ILE A 308 1.48 8.83 2.44
CA ILE A 308 0.82 8.82 3.76
C ILE A 308 -0.68 8.74 3.56
N PHE A 309 -1.32 7.88 4.34
CA PHE A 309 -2.74 7.63 4.28
C PHE A 309 -3.40 7.77 5.65
N ILE A 310 -4.63 8.28 5.65
CA ILE A 310 -5.59 8.17 6.75
C ILE A 310 -6.47 6.94 6.51
N HIS A 311 -6.55 6.09 7.52
CA HIS A 311 -7.31 4.84 7.51
C HIS A 311 -8.51 5.01 8.43
N SER A 312 -9.70 4.69 7.95
CA SER A 312 -10.94 4.74 8.75
C SER A 312 -11.16 3.39 9.42
N LEU A 313 -11.20 3.39 10.75
CA LEU A 313 -11.34 2.18 11.57
C LEU A 313 -12.81 1.97 11.97
N GLY A 314 -13.21 0.71 12.13
CA GLY A 314 -14.49 0.39 12.75
C GLY A 314 -14.54 0.86 14.21
N THR A 315 -15.40 1.82 14.53
CA THR A 315 -15.59 2.36 15.90
C THR A 315 -16.71 1.66 16.67
N GLY A 316 -17.54 0.88 15.97
CA GLY A 316 -18.62 0.09 16.54
C GLY A 316 -18.14 -1.25 17.09
N ARG A 317 -19.03 -1.92 17.83
CA ARG A 317 -18.84 -3.31 18.21
C ARG A 317 -18.78 -4.16 16.94
N SER A 318 -17.80 -5.06 16.84
CA SER A 318 -17.74 -5.97 15.69
C SER A 318 -18.90 -6.96 15.80
N ILE A 319 -19.64 -7.19 14.70
CA ILE A 319 -20.59 -8.30 14.63
C ILE A 319 -19.90 -9.68 14.68
N LEU A 320 -18.58 -9.68 14.49
CA LEU A 320 -17.71 -10.86 14.59
C LEU A 320 -16.99 -10.91 15.95
N GLU A 321 -17.41 -10.08 16.91
CA GLU A 321 -16.95 -10.23 18.30
C GLU A 321 -17.53 -11.52 18.87
N ASP A 322 -16.71 -12.29 19.59
CA ASP A 322 -17.05 -13.61 20.12
C ASP A 322 -17.38 -14.66 19.03
N PRO A 323 -16.43 -14.99 18.13
CA PRO A 323 -16.65 -16.02 17.13
C PRO A 323 -16.83 -17.40 17.80
N PRO A 324 -17.60 -18.32 17.20
CA PRO A 324 -17.75 -19.68 17.72
C PRO A 324 -16.39 -20.34 17.95
N SER A 325 -16.28 -21.15 19.01
CA SER A 325 -15.04 -21.85 19.31
C SER A 325 -14.66 -22.78 18.16
N ILE A 326 -13.40 -22.68 17.71
CA ILE A 326 -12.84 -23.58 16.69
C ILE A 326 -12.99 -25.05 17.11
N SER A 327 -12.90 -25.36 18.41
CA SER A 327 -13.01 -26.72 18.94
C SER A 327 -14.41 -27.33 18.84
N GLU A 328 -15.45 -26.50 18.69
CA GLU A 328 -16.84 -26.90 18.57
C GLU A 328 -17.30 -27.02 17.11
N GLY A 329 -16.56 -26.41 16.19
CA GLY A 329 -16.82 -26.46 14.75
C GLY A 329 -16.36 -27.75 14.07
N CYS A 330 -16.55 -27.80 12.75
CA CYS A 330 -16.09 -28.91 11.91
C CYS A 330 -14.57 -29.08 12.02
N GLY A 331 -14.11 -30.28 12.40
CA GLY A 331 -12.69 -30.56 12.60
C GLY A 331 -12.13 -30.09 13.95
N GLY A 332 -12.92 -29.40 14.78
CA GLY A 332 -12.46 -28.86 16.08
C GLY A 332 -11.99 -29.90 17.10
N ARG A 333 -12.41 -31.16 16.93
CA ARG A 333 -12.00 -32.30 17.75
C ARG A 333 -10.73 -33.01 17.25
N VAL A 334 -10.24 -32.65 16.06
CA VAL A 334 -9.00 -33.20 15.50
C VAL A 334 -7.82 -32.52 16.18
N THR A 335 -6.94 -33.30 16.79
CA THR A 335 -5.86 -32.79 17.66
C THR A 335 -4.48 -32.84 17.00
N ASP A 336 -4.36 -33.47 15.84
CA ASP A 336 -3.10 -33.79 15.18
C ASP A 336 -2.96 -33.13 13.81
N TYR A 337 -3.51 -31.93 13.64
CA TYR A 337 -3.31 -31.12 12.44
C TYR A 337 -1.83 -30.85 12.16
N ARG A 338 -1.45 -30.87 10.88
CA ARG A 338 -0.10 -30.53 10.40
C ARG A 338 0.13 -29.02 10.32
N ILE A 339 -0.17 -28.30 11.40
CA ILE A 339 -0.13 -26.82 11.46
C ILE A 339 1.27 -26.30 11.13
N THR A 340 2.32 -26.89 11.72
CA THR A 340 3.71 -26.47 11.47
C THR A 340 4.12 -26.62 10.01
N ASP A 341 3.79 -27.77 9.40
CA ASP A 341 4.08 -28.04 7.98
C ASP A 341 3.29 -27.10 7.06
N PHE A 342 2.01 -26.85 7.37
CA PHE A 342 1.21 -25.89 6.61
C PHE A 342 1.74 -24.47 6.76
N GLY A 343 2.21 -24.09 7.96
CA GLY A 343 2.88 -22.82 8.21
C GLY A 343 4.11 -22.64 7.33
N ILE A 344 4.97 -23.65 7.21
CA ILE A 344 6.13 -23.65 6.30
C ILE A 344 5.68 -23.54 4.84
N PHE A 345 4.66 -24.30 4.45
CA PHE A 345 4.07 -24.23 3.10
C PHE A 345 3.59 -22.80 2.77
N MET A 346 2.93 -22.12 3.70
CA MET A 346 2.52 -20.71 3.53
C MET A 346 3.73 -19.79 3.37
N GLN A 347 4.81 -19.99 4.15
CA GLN A 347 6.02 -19.18 4.01
C GLN A 347 6.70 -19.36 2.65
N GLN A 348 6.72 -20.59 2.13
CA GLN A 348 7.31 -20.93 0.83
C GLN A 348 6.51 -20.40 -0.38
N ASN A 349 5.22 -20.09 -0.19
CA ASN A 349 4.32 -19.63 -1.23
C ASN A 349 3.85 -18.18 -1.02
N LYS A 350 4.67 -17.35 -0.36
CA LYS A 350 4.41 -15.91 -0.25
C LYS A 350 4.38 -15.24 -1.62
N ILE A 351 3.36 -14.42 -1.85
CA ILE A 351 3.20 -13.64 -3.07
C ILE A 351 4.11 -12.42 -3.00
N VAL A 352 4.78 -12.11 -4.11
CA VAL A 352 5.61 -10.92 -4.27
C VAL A 352 5.18 -10.12 -5.50
N PRO A 353 5.19 -8.77 -5.45
CA PRO A 353 4.86 -7.95 -6.63
C PRO A 353 5.88 -8.15 -7.75
N ILE A 354 5.41 -8.53 -8.94
CA ILE A 354 6.23 -8.66 -10.15
C ILE A 354 6.19 -7.33 -10.90
N ARG A 355 7.34 -6.66 -11.05
CA ARG A 355 7.43 -5.33 -11.66
C ARG A 355 7.51 -5.34 -13.19
N ARG A 356 7.85 -6.48 -13.79
CA ARG A 356 8.00 -6.64 -15.23
C ARG A 356 7.38 -7.96 -15.64
N LYS A 357 6.42 -7.92 -16.57
CA LYS A 357 5.91 -9.13 -17.20
C LYS A 357 6.93 -9.59 -18.23
N ASP A 358 7.42 -10.81 -18.11
CA ASP A 358 8.25 -11.40 -19.17
C ASP A 358 7.40 -11.49 -20.44
N LYS A 359 7.95 -10.99 -21.55
CA LYS A 359 7.24 -10.83 -22.83
C LYS A 359 6.79 -12.15 -23.48
N GLY A 360 7.05 -13.30 -22.87
CA GLY A 360 6.60 -14.63 -23.31
C GLY A 360 5.64 -15.35 -22.36
N SER A 361 5.30 -14.79 -21.19
CA SER A 361 4.39 -15.47 -20.26
C SER A 361 2.93 -15.28 -20.67
N VAL A 362 2.30 -16.38 -21.09
CA VAL A 362 0.87 -16.45 -21.46
C VAL A 362 -0.03 -16.25 -20.24
N LEU A 363 0.40 -16.73 -19.06
CA LEU A 363 -0.38 -16.67 -17.84
C LEU A 363 -0.17 -15.36 -17.07
N SER A 364 -1.23 -14.90 -16.39
CA SER A 364 -1.10 -13.82 -15.42
C SER A 364 -0.32 -14.30 -14.20
N PRO A 365 0.43 -13.43 -13.50
CA PRO A 365 1.13 -13.80 -12.26
C PRO A 365 0.21 -14.49 -11.22
N ASN A 366 -1.02 -14.02 -11.09
CA ASN A 366 -2.00 -14.63 -10.18
C ASN A 366 -2.39 -16.06 -10.63
N ALA A 367 -2.57 -16.29 -11.93
CA ALA A 367 -2.84 -17.60 -12.47
C ALA A 367 -1.65 -18.56 -12.25
N MET A 368 -0.41 -18.06 -12.39
CA MET A 368 0.79 -18.85 -12.10
C MET A 368 0.87 -19.27 -10.62
N VAL A 369 0.59 -18.35 -9.70
CA VAL A 369 0.55 -18.67 -8.26
C VAL A 369 -0.55 -19.70 -7.97
N LYS A 370 -1.74 -19.53 -8.55
CA LYS A 370 -2.85 -20.48 -8.38
C LYS A 370 -2.50 -21.88 -8.89
N ALA A 371 -1.95 -21.98 -10.10
CA ALA A 371 -1.51 -23.25 -10.70
C ALA A 371 -0.42 -23.93 -9.86
N ARG A 372 0.53 -23.14 -9.33
CA ARG A 372 1.55 -23.64 -8.41
C ARG A 372 0.93 -24.20 -7.13
N LEU A 373 0.01 -23.48 -6.50
CA LEU A 373 -0.67 -23.95 -5.29
C LEU A 373 -1.45 -25.23 -5.55
N GLU A 374 -2.26 -25.25 -6.61
CA GLU A 374 -3.02 -26.44 -7.04
C GLU A 374 -2.12 -27.66 -7.20
N LYS A 375 -0.98 -27.48 -7.86
CA LYS A 375 0.03 -28.54 -8.01
C LYS A 375 0.53 -29.01 -6.65
N LEU A 376 1.06 -28.11 -5.83
CA LEU A 376 1.65 -28.46 -4.53
C LEU A 376 0.65 -29.07 -3.54
N THR A 377 -0.65 -28.85 -3.75
CA THR A 377 -1.72 -29.39 -2.92
C THR A 377 -2.43 -30.62 -3.52
N LYS A 378 -1.98 -31.17 -4.67
CA LYS A 378 -2.57 -32.38 -5.27
C LYS A 378 -2.62 -33.55 -4.30
N TYR A 379 -1.56 -33.72 -3.52
CA TYR A 379 -1.51 -34.65 -2.40
C TYR A 379 -0.94 -33.94 -1.17
N TRP A 380 -1.83 -33.49 -0.27
CA TRP A 380 -1.48 -32.77 0.94
C TRP A 380 -2.33 -33.24 2.13
N PRO A 381 -1.93 -34.31 2.82
CA PRO A 381 -2.68 -34.82 3.97
C PRO A 381 -2.68 -33.80 5.11
N ILE A 382 -3.86 -33.54 5.67
CA ILE A 382 -4.12 -32.42 6.60
C ILE A 382 -3.74 -32.77 8.05
N THR A 383 -3.81 -34.06 8.43
CA THR A 383 -3.48 -34.54 9.79
C THR A 383 -2.23 -35.42 9.77
N ILE A 384 -1.54 -35.48 10.90
CA ILE A 384 -0.36 -36.32 11.11
C ILE A 384 -0.75 -37.80 10.97
N SER A 385 -1.91 -38.20 11.49
CA SER A 385 -2.43 -39.57 11.40
C SER A 385 -2.82 -40.01 9.98
N SER A 386 -3.13 -39.07 9.08
CA SER A 386 -3.55 -39.39 7.71
C SER A 386 -2.40 -39.67 6.74
N THR A 387 -1.15 -39.60 7.21
CA THR A 387 0.05 -39.77 6.39
C THR A 387 1.13 -40.55 7.11
N CYS A 388 1.88 -41.34 6.35
CA CYS A 388 3.11 -42.01 6.75
C CYS A 388 4.31 -41.30 6.10
N ILE A 389 4.27 -41.06 4.78
CA ILE A 389 5.43 -40.56 4.03
C ILE A 389 5.91 -39.18 4.48
N PHE A 390 5.00 -38.30 4.94
CA PHE A 390 5.36 -36.96 5.44
C PHE A 390 5.80 -36.94 6.89
N ASN A 391 5.49 -37.98 7.66
CA ASN A 391 6.02 -38.15 9.02
C ASN A 391 7.46 -38.68 8.99
N PHE A 392 7.85 -39.34 7.89
CA PHE A 392 9.14 -39.98 7.70
C PHE A 392 10.04 -39.23 6.71
N LYS A 393 9.89 -37.90 6.60
CA LYS A 393 10.64 -37.04 5.65
C LYS A 393 12.14 -37.34 5.59
N GLN A 394 12.75 -37.71 6.71
CA GLN A 394 14.18 -38.06 6.74
C GLN A 394 14.57 -39.26 5.84
N TYR A 395 13.63 -40.16 5.56
CA TYR A 395 13.82 -41.32 4.68
C TYR A 395 13.22 -41.12 3.29
N THR A 396 12.20 -40.27 3.17
CA THR A 396 11.46 -40.00 1.93
C THR A 396 11.93 -38.74 1.19
N GLU A 397 12.85 -37.95 1.75
CA GLU A 397 13.57 -36.92 1.01
C GLU A 397 14.79 -37.52 0.30
N PRO A 398 15.16 -37.05 -0.91
CA PRO A 398 14.63 -35.87 -1.61
C PRO A 398 13.36 -36.14 -2.46
N LEU A 399 12.80 -37.35 -2.44
CA LEU A 399 11.71 -37.77 -3.33
C LEU A 399 10.47 -36.85 -3.21
N LEU A 400 10.08 -36.46 -1.99
CA LEU A 400 8.94 -35.56 -1.77
C LEU A 400 9.15 -34.13 -2.29
N SER A 401 10.36 -33.58 -2.18
CA SER A 401 10.65 -32.23 -2.65
C SER A 401 10.91 -32.17 -4.16
N LEU A 402 11.40 -33.24 -4.77
CA LEU A 402 11.68 -33.31 -6.20
C LEU A 402 10.42 -33.56 -7.03
N MET A 403 9.54 -34.47 -6.62
CA MET A 403 8.34 -34.86 -7.39
C MET A 403 7.36 -33.70 -7.64
N VAL A 404 7.46 -32.61 -6.88
CA VAL A 404 6.62 -31.42 -7.09
C VAL A 404 7.20 -30.42 -8.09
N LYS A 405 8.42 -30.63 -8.62
CA LYS A 405 9.04 -29.77 -9.64
C LYS A 405 8.36 -29.91 -11.00
N ASP A 406 8.46 -28.88 -11.84
CA ASP A 406 7.83 -28.89 -13.18
C ASP A 406 8.54 -29.86 -14.12
N VAL A 407 9.86 -29.96 -13.99
CA VAL A 407 10.71 -30.87 -14.76
C VAL A 407 11.75 -31.46 -13.79
N LEU A 408 12.08 -32.73 -14.00
CA LEU A 408 13.17 -33.43 -13.29
C LEU A 408 14.35 -33.61 -14.24
N THR A 409 15.57 -33.41 -13.73
CA THR A 409 16.79 -33.81 -14.45
C THR A 409 17.06 -35.30 -14.31
N GLU A 410 17.96 -35.86 -15.11
CA GLU A 410 18.31 -37.29 -15.01
C GLU A 410 18.98 -37.61 -13.68
N GLU A 411 19.81 -36.72 -13.14
CA GLU A 411 20.42 -36.87 -11.82
C GLU A 411 19.36 -36.87 -10.71
N GLU A 412 18.35 -36.01 -10.81
CA GLU A 412 17.24 -35.96 -9.85
C GLU A 412 16.40 -37.24 -9.90
N VAL A 413 16.18 -37.81 -11.08
CA VAL A 413 15.54 -39.13 -11.23
C VAL A 413 16.37 -40.21 -10.53
N ILE A 414 17.69 -40.20 -10.68
CA ILE A 414 18.58 -41.16 -10.00
C ILE A 414 18.47 -41.01 -8.47
N GLN A 415 18.46 -39.78 -7.95
CA GLN A 415 18.27 -39.53 -6.51
C GLN A 415 16.93 -40.07 -6.00
N CYS A 416 15.85 -39.86 -6.76
CA CYS A 416 14.53 -40.41 -6.45
C CYS A 416 14.55 -41.95 -6.42
N LYS A 417 15.20 -42.60 -7.39
CA LYS A 417 15.36 -44.07 -7.42
C LYS A 417 16.20 -44.59 -6.25
N GLN A 418 17.29 -43.91 -5.91
CA GLN A 418 18.13 -44.25 -4.75
C GLN A 418 17.33 -44.18 -3.44
N CYS A 419 16.47 -43.17 -3.29
CA CYS A 419 15.56 -43.07 -2.15
C CYS A 419 14.60 -44.29 -2.08
N ILE A 420 14.01 -44.70 -3.21
CA ILE A 420 13.16 -45.90 -3.28
C ILE A 420 13.94 -47.18 -2.89
N TYR A 421 15.14 -47.38 -3.43
CA TYR A 421 15.96 -48.55 -3.09
C TYR A 421 16.40 -48.56 -1.62
N SER A 422 16.67 -47.39 -1.04
CA SER A 422 16.95 -47.26 0.39
C SER A 422 15.75 -47.71 1.24
N LEU A 423 14.53 -47.30 0.88
CA LEU A 423 13.30 -47.71 1.57
C LEU A 423 13.08 -49.23 1.52
N ILE A 424 13.35 -49.87 0.38
CA ILE A 424 13.31 -51.34 0.25
C ILE A 424 14.35 -52.00 1.16
N GLY A 425 15.56 -51.44 1.21
CA GLY A 425 16.61 -51.90 2.12
C GLY A 425 16.21 -51.82 3.59
N LEU A 426 15.48 -50.77 3.99
CA LEU A 426 14.95 -50.62 5.35
C LEU A 426 13.87 -51.65 5.67
N GLU A 427 12.97 -51.91 4.72
CA GLU A 427 11.93 -52.94 4.85
C GLU A 427 12.52 -54.35 4.98
N ALA A 428 13.51 -54.69 4.14
CA ALA A 428 14.19 -55.98 4.17
C ALA A 428 14.95 -56.21 5.49
N LYS A 429 15.45 -55.15 6.12
CA LYS A 429 16.07 -55.19 7.45
C LYS A 429 15.05 -55.19 8.59
N HIS A 430 13.76 -55.08 8.28
CA HIS A 430 12.67 -54.90 9.23
C HIS A 430 12.93 -53.77 10.23
N GLU A 431 13.53 -52.67 9.77
CA GLU A 431 13.74 -51.50 10.62
C GLU A 431 12.38 -50.90 11.05
N PRO A 432 12.23 -50.45 12.30
CA PRO A 432 11.00 -49.84 12.74
C PRO A 432 10.83 -48.43 12.13
N LEU A 433 9.75 -48.21 11.39
CA LEU A 433 9.35 -46.85 11.01
C LEU A 433 8.88 -46.10 12.27
N PRO A 434 9.37 -44.87 12.52
CA PRO A 434 9.06 -44.16 13.76
C PRO A 434 7.61 -43.70 13.81
N THR A 435 6.69 -44.52 14.31
CA THR A 435 5.26 -44.16 14.40
C THR A 435 5.05 -42.88 15.20
N PRO A 436 4.26 -41.90 14.71
CA PRO A 436 3.84 -40.78 15.52
C PRO A 436 3.15 -41.32 16.78
N ASN A 437 3.57 -40.86 17.96
CA ASN A 437 2.94 -41.17 19.25
C ASN A 437 1.59 -40.46 19.34
N ILE A 438 0.64 -40.88 18.50
CA ILE A 438 -0.77 -40.53 18.62
C ILE A 438 -1.27 -41.37 19.78
N GLY A 439 -1.87 -40.74 20.79
CA GLY A 439 -2.21 -41.30 22.11
C GLY A 439 -3.20 -42.48 22.15
N GLN A 440 -3.20 -43.37 21.15
CA GLN A 440 -3.91 -44.63 21.18
C GLN A 440 -3.24 -45.58 22.19
N ARG A 441 -3.97 -45.88 23.27
CA ARG A 441 -3.71 -47.07 24.09
C ARG A 441 -4.07 -48.31 23.26
N GLY A 442 -3.08 -48.89 22.60
CA GLY A 442 -3.22 -50.13 21.83
C GLY A 442 -1.88 -50.62 21.30
N LYS A 443 -1.79 -51.90 20.93
CA LYS A 443 -0.66 -52.41 20.14
C LYS A 443 -0.76 -51.75 18.76
N GLY A 444 0.22 -50.92 18.41
CA GLY A 444 0.29 -50.29 17.09
C GLY A 444 0.28 -51.32 15.95
N PRO A 445 -0.01 -50.90 14.70
CA PRO A 445 -0.04 -51.79 13.55
C PRO A 445 1.25 -52.59 13.44
N LYS A 446 1.13 -53.86 13.03
CA LYS A 446 2.29 -54.74 12.79
C LYS A 446 3.24 -54.06 11.80
N ARG A 447 4.54 -54.28 11.94
CA ARG A 447 5.57 -53.60 11.13
C ARG A 447 5.35 -53.76 9.63
N GLU A 448 4.97 -54.96 9.19
CA GLU A 448 4.59 -55.26 7.79
C GLU A 448 3.44 -54.38 7.30
N GLU A 449 2.45 -54.14 8.15
CA GLU A 449 1.30 -53.28 7.82
C GLU A 449 1.72 -51.81 7.71
N GLN A 450 2.70 -51.35 8.49
CA GLN A 450 3.24 -49.98 8.40
C GLN A 450 3.94 -49.75 7.07
N TYR A 451 4.78 -50.69 6.63
CA TYR A 451 5.44 -50.61 5.32
C TYR A 451 4.41 -50.70 4.18
N ARG A 452 3.42 -51.59 4.29
CA ARG A 452 2.32 -51.67 3.32
C ARG A 452 1.56 -50.35 3.16
N GLN A 453 1.23 -49.69 4.28
CA GLN A 453 0.58 -48.38 4.27
C GLN A 453 1.47 -47.30 3.67
N MET A 454 2.75 -47.25 4.07
CA MET A 454 3.73 -46.31 3.52
C MET A 454 3.87 -46.45 2.01
N TRP A 455 4.01 -47.68 1.49
CA TRP A 455 4.13 -47.92 0.05
C TRP A 455 2.86 -47.58 -0.74
N THR A 456 1.69 -47.91 -0.19
CA THR A 456 0.39 -47.55 -0.80
C THR A 456 0.24 -46.03 -0.91
N GLU A 457 0.63 -45.31 0.15
CA GLU A 457 0.60 -43.86 0.18
C GLU A 457 1.64 -43.26 -0.79
N LEU A 458 2.86 -43.79 -0.80
CA LEU A 458 3.92 -43.33 -1.69
C LEU A 458 3.54 -43.52 -3.15
N GLU A 459 2.94 -44.66 -3.52
CA GLU A 459 2.41 -44.87 -4.87
C GLU A 459 1.34 -43.83 -5.22
N THR A 460 0.38 -43.59 -4.31
CA THR A 460 -0.67 -42.58 -4.50
C THR A 460 -0.08 -41.19 -4.72
N TYR A 461 0.93 -40.84 -3.92
CA TYR A 461 1.69 -39.60 -4.06
C TYR A 461 2.37 -39.50 -5.42
N LEU A 462 3.18 -40.50 -5.82
CA LEU A 462 3.89 -40.47 -7.10
C LEU A 462 2.94 -40.40 -8.30
N ARG A 463 1.81 -41.12 -8.25
CA ARG A 463 0.76 -41.05 -9.28
C ARG A 463 0.18 -39.64 -9.43
N ALA A 464 -0.06 -38.94 -8.32
CA ALA A 464 -0.60 -37.59 -8.35
C ALA A 464 0.32 -36.58 -9.05
N TYR A 465 1.63 -36.85 -9.06
CA TYR A 465 2.66 -35.96 -9.63
C TYR A 465 3.32 -36.48 -10.92
N SER A 466 2.82 -37.57 -11.51
CA SER A 466 3.37 -38.15 -12.75
C SER A 466 3.02 -37.31 -13.99
N GLN A 467 3.69 -36.17 -14.16
CA GLN A 467 3.38 -35.17 -15.19
C GLN A 467 4.30 -35.22 -16.41
N THR A 468 5.56 -35.64 -16.23
CA THR A 468 6.54 -35.75 -17.31
C THR A 468 7.04 -37.20 -17.41
N ASP A 469 7.70 -37.54 -18.52
CA ASP A 469 8.32 -38.86 -18.70
C ASP A 469 9.31 -39.18 -17.58
N GLN A 470 10.05 -38.19 -17.10
CA GLN A 470 11.00 -38.36 -15.99
C GLN A 470 10.29 -38.68 -14.66
N HIS A 471 9.18 -38.01 -14.35
CA HIS A 471 8.34 -38.38 -13.19
C HIS A 471 7.76 -39.79 -13.34
N THR A 472 7.36 -40.15 -14.57
CA THR A 472 6.82 -41.47 -14.90
C THR A 472 7.87 -42.58 -14.70
N LYS A 473 9.15 -42.32 -15.02
CA LYS A 473 10.26 -43.26 -14.74
C LYS A 473 10.45 -43.51 -13.24
N VAL A 474 10.24 -42.49 -12.39
CA VAL A 474 10.31 -42.66 -10.93
C VAL A 474 9.14 -43.53 -10.44
N LEU A 475 7.93 -43.29 -10.94
CA LEU A 475 6.77 -44.14 -10.63
C LEU A 475 6.98 -45.58 -11.11
N HIS A 476 7.52 -45.79 -12.32
CA HIS A 476 7.79 -47.12 -12.84
C HIS A 476 8.79 -47.89 -11.96
N CYS A 477 9.85 -47.21 -11.50
CA CYS A 477 10.81 -47.81 -10.58
C CYS A 477 10.14 -48.32 -9.30
N LEU A 478 9.18 -47.56 -8.72
CA LEU A 478 8.44 -48.00 -7.55
C LEU A 478 7.60 -49.26 -7.86
N LEU A 479 6.88 -49.27 -8.97
CA LEU A 479 6.01 -50.38 -9.36
C LEU A 479 6.80 -51.66 -9.66
N GLU A 480 7.94 -51.55 -10.35
CA GLU A 480 8.85 -52.68 -10.60
C GLU A 480 9.37 -53.30 -9.30
N CYS A 481 9.74 -52.45 -8.34
CA CYS A 481 10.24 -52.92 -7.05
C CYS A 481 9.15 -53.69 -6.27
N ARG A 482 7.89 -53.26 -6.40
CA ARG A 482 6.77 -53.87 -5.67
C ARG A 482 6.24 -55.14 -6.31
N ASN A 483 6.20 -55.21 -7.64
CA ASN A 483 5.72 -56.41 -8.35
C ASN A 483 6.65 -57.62 -8.14
N LYS A 484 7.94 -57.39 -7.87
CA LYS A 484 8.90 -58.46 -7.54
C LYS A 484 8.62 -59.15 -6.20
N ASP A 485 7.82 -58.55 -5.30
CA ASP A 485 7.45 -59.17 -4.02
C ASP A 485 6.24 -60.11 -4.11
N ASP A 486 5.35 -59.95 -5.11
CA ASP A 486 4.22 -60.87 -5.34
C ASP A 486 4.67 -62.21 -5.98
N ASP A 487 5.80 -62.22 -6.70
CA ASP A 487 6.36 -63.38 -7.41
C ASP A 487 7.46 -64.14 -6.62
N LYS A 488 7.35 -64.25 -5.30
CA LYS A 488 8.31 -65.06 -4.54
C LYS A 488 8.09 -66.56 -4.75
N ILE A 489 8.74 -67.13 -5.77
CA ILE A 489 9.59 -68.34 -5.70
C ILE A 489 10.60 -68.29 -6.89
N LYS A 490 11.89 -68.06 -6.53
CA LYS A 490 13.13 -68.26 -7.31
C LYS A 490 13.41 -67.35 -8.53
N VAL A 491 14.20 -66.28 -8.33
CA VAL A 491 15.35 -65.93 -9.21
C VAL A 491 16.44 -65.18 -8.40
N ASP A 492 17.59 -65.83 -8.32
CA ASP A 492 19.00 -65.44 -8.14
C ASP A 492 19.45 -64.19 -7.33
N LYS A 493 20.18 -64.51 -6.26
CA LYS A 493 21.02 -63.67 -5.37
C LYS A 493 22.26 -63.01 -6.05
N VAL A 494 22.29 -62.85 -7.36
CA VAL A 494 23.53 -62.48 -8.08
C VAL A 494 23.59 -60.99 -8.46
N GLU A 495 22.47 -60.33 -8.79
CA GLU A 495 22.50 -58.92 -9.22
C GLU A 495 22.55 -57.90 -8.05
N THR A 496 21.95 -58.23 -6.89
CA THR A 496 21.95 -57.33 -5.72
C THR A 496 23.34 -57.12 -5.14
N ASN A 497 24.23 -58.12 -5.26
CA ASN A 497 25.60 -58.05 -4.79
C ASN A 497 26.52 -57.24 -5.73
N HIS A 498 26.17 -57.07 -7.01
CA HIS A 498 26.96 -56.27 -7.95
C HIS A 498 26.78 -54.76 -7.71
N VAL A 499 25.54 -54.33 -7.43
CA VAL A 499 25.21 -52.92 -7.15
C VAL A 499 25.72 -52.47 -5.76
N LEU A 500 25.68 -53.35 -4.76
CA LEU A 500 26.26 -53.08 -3.43
C LEU A 500 27.80 -52.92 -3.49
N ARG A 501 28.49 -53.67 -4.37
CA ARG A 501 29.94 -53.57 -4.55
C ARG A 501 30.39 -52.29 -5.21
N GLU A 502 29.62 -51.76 -6.17
CA GLU A 502 29.93 -50.47 -6.82
C GLU A 502 29.77 -49.28 -5.86
N ILE A 503 28.88 -49.40 -4.87
CA ILE A 503 28.68 -48.38 -3.82
C ILE A 503 29.82 -48.40 -2.79
N GLU A 504 30.43 -49.56 -2.52
CA GLU A 504 31.59 -49.67 -1.62
C GLU A 504 32.88 -49.14 -2.28
N VAL A 505 33.09 -49.40 -3.58
CA VAL A 505 34.27 -48.91 -4.33
C VAL A 505 34.27 -47.38 -4.49
N SER A 506 33.09 -46.75 -4.42
CA SER A 506 32.95 -45.28 -4.53
C SER A 506 33.24 -44.52 -3.23
N LYS A 507 33.42 -45.22 -2.09
CA LYS A 507 33.59 -44.61 -0.77
C LYS A 507 35.05 -44.45 -0.31
N ASP A 508 36.02 -45.02 -1.04
CA ASP A 508 37.45 -44.99 -0.66
C ASP A 508 38.26 -43.87 -1.31
N SER A 509 37.64 -42.79 -1.78
CA SER A 509 38.38 -41.62 -2.27
C SER A 509 37.70 -40.30 -1.90
N SER A 510 37.66 -40.01 -0.59
CA SER A 510 38.08 -38.73 0.02
C SER A 510 37.40 -38.52 1.39
N CYS A 511 38.06 -38.96 2.46
CA CYS A 511 37.80 -38.45 3.80
C CYS A 511 38.73 -37.27 4.08
N SER A 512 38.19 -36.09 4.40
CA SER A 512 38.74 -35.20 5.44
C SER A 512 37.89 -33.93 5.65
N ARG A 513 37.13 -33.89 6.76
CA ARG A 513 37.23 -32.90 7.87
C ARG A 513 35.91 -32.72 8.62
N SER A 514 35.93 -33.23 9.86
CA SER A 514 35.49 -32.59 11.10
C SER A 514 34.39 -31.51 11.03
N GLY A 515 33.21 -31.84 11.57
CA GLY A 515 32.20 -30.89 12.01
C GLY A 515 31.15 -31.60 12.85
N THR A 516 31.22 -31.46 14.17
CA THR A 516 30.25 -31.94 15.15
C THR A 516 28.83 -31.43 14.84
N PRO A 517 27.79 -32.28 14.77
CA PRO A 517 26.41 -31.81 14.73
C PRO A 517 25.93 -31.51 16.16
N THR A 518 25.55 -30.26 16.40
CA THR A 518 24.79 -29.83 17.58
C THR A 518 23.39 -30.48 17.57
N PRO A 519 22.82 -30.87 18.72
CA PRO A 519 21.49 -31.45 18.75
C PRO A 519 20.43 -30.36 18.58
N MET A 520 19.70 -30.39 17.47
CA MET A 520 18.44 -29.65 17.33
C MET A 520 17.43 -30.22 18.35
N GLU A 521 16.90 -29.32 19.18
CA GLU A 521 15.95 -29.62 20.25
C GLU A 521 14.73 -30.39 19.73
N ARG A 522 14.42 -31.49 20.43
CA ARG A 522 13.15 -32.21 20.31
C ARG A 522 12.00 -31.24 20.61
N ALA A 523 11.11 -31.06 19.65
CA ALA A 523 9.81 -30.45 19.90
C ALA A 523 9.05 -31.34 20.92
N SER A 524 8.81 -30.81 22.11
CA SER A 524 8.01 -31.46 23.14
C SER A 524 6.55 -31.50 22.69
N VAL A 525 6.00 -32.72 22.67
CA VAL A 525 4.58 -32.97 22.48
C VAL A 525 3.84 -32.38 23.67
N ILE A 526 3.04 -31.34 23.44
CA ILE A 526 2.10 -30.83 24.45
C ILE A 526 1.04 -31.90 24.66
N ARG A 527 1.12 -32.60 25.79
CA ARG A 527 0.07 -33.50 26.26
C ARG A 527 -1.16 -32.65 26.59
N ALA A 528 -2.29 -32.98 25.97
CA ALA A 528 -3.60 -32.55 26.43
C ALA A 528 -3.85 -33.17 27.81
N THR A 529 -3.55 -32.42 28.87
CA THR A 529 -4.21 -32.62 30.16
C THR A 529 -5.39 -31.67 30.21
N THR A 530 -6.56 -32.24 30.42
CA THR A 530 -7.81 -31.54 30.74
C THR A 530 -7.69 -30.90 32.12
N ASP A 531 -6.97 -29.78 32.20
CA ASP A 531 -7.18 -28.73 33.20
C ASP A 531 -6.34 -27.53 32.77
N SER A 532 -6.99 -26.46 32.30
CA SER A 532 -6.30 -25.19 32.12
C SER A 532 -6.12 -24.58 33.51
N PRO A 533 -4.90 -24.21 33.94
CA PRO A 533 -4.79 -23.31 35.08
C PRO A 533 -5.44 -22.00 34.64
N LEU A 534 -6.47 -21.60 35.38
CA LEU A 534 -7.07 -20.28 35.33
C LEU A 534 -6.00 -19.22 35.07
N SER A 535 -6.22 -18.40 34.05
CA SER A 535 -5.44 -17.17 33.83
C SER A 535 -5.31 -16.43 35.17
N PRO A 536 -4.09 -16.07 35.62
CA PRO A 536 -4.00 -15.19 36.77
C PRO A 536 -4.66 -13.84 36.39
N PRO A 537 -5.36 -13.19 37.33
CA PRO A 537 -6.06 -11.94 37.04
C PRO A 537 -5.07 -10.88 36.57
N LEU A 538 -5.54 -10.00 35.67
CA LEU A 538 -4.82 -8.85 35.15
C LEU A 538 -4.33 -7.95 36.29
N GLN A 539 -3.11 -8.18 36.77
CA GLN A 539 -2.35 -7.22 37.55
C GLN A 539 -1.10 -6.80 36.79
N SER A 540 -0.94 -5.49 36.73
CA SER A 540 0.11 -4.75 36.05
C SER A 540 1.50 -5.34 36.29
N SER A 541 2.13 -5.90 35.26
CA SER A 541 3.57 -6.13 35.28
C SER A 541 4.19 -5.86 33.92
N LYS A 542 5.34 -5.19 33.96
CA LYS A 542 6.08 -4.60 32.84
C LYS A 542 6.44 -5.68 31.80
N ALA A 543 5.77 -5.69 30.64
CA ALA A 543 6.04 -6.63 29.57
C ALA A 543 7.36 -6.31 28.85
N LYS A 544 8.22 -7.33 28.68
CA LYS A 544 9.42 -7.30 27.83
C LYS A 544 9.01 -7.23 26.35
N PRO A 545 9.82 -6.60 25.47
CA PRO A 545 9.46 -6.41 24.07
C PRO A 545 9.42 -7.74 23.31
N TYR A 546 8.29 -8.01 22.63
CA TYR A 546 8.12 -9.15 21.74
C TYR A 546 8.97 -9.02 20.46
N PRO A 547 9.44 -10.14 19.87
CA PRO A 547 10.20 -10.12 18.62
C PRO A 547 9.32 -9.69 17.43
N ARG A 548 9.84 -8.81 16.57
CA ARG A 548 9.14 -8.29 15.37
C ARG A 548 8.80 -9.42 14.40
N SER A 549 7.62 -9.35 13.76
CA SER A 549 7.25 -10.32 12.74
C SER A 549 8.11 -10.12 11.47
N ILE A 550 8.30 -11.18 10.69
CA ILE A 550 9.01 -11.09 9.40
C ILE A 550 8.27 -10.16 8.41
N LEU A 551 6.94 -10.06 8.53
CA LEU A 551 6.15 -9.11 7.74
C LEU A 551 6.50 -7.67 8.11
N ASP A 552 6.65 -7.36 9.40
CA ASP A 552 7.12 -6.04 9.86
C ASP A 552 8.52 -5.73 9.38
N ILE A 553 9.42 -6.72 9.40
CA ILE A 553 10.79 -6.57 8.89
C ILE A 553 10.78 -6.32 7.38
N TRP A 554 9.88 -6.96 6.63
CA TRP A 554 9.76 -6.80 5.19
C TRP A 554 9.10 -5.47 4.80
N ILE A 555 8.02 -5.08 5.47
CA ILE A 555 7.40 -3.75 5.33
C ILE A 555 8.45 -2.69 5.67
N ALA A 556 9.13 -2.77 6.81
CA ALA A 556 10.19 -1.83 7.20
C ALA A 556 11.41 -1.81 6.25
N ARG A 557 11.75 -2.94 5.60
CA ARG A 557 12.83 -3.01 4.60
C ARG A 557 12.41 -2.42 3.25
N ASN A 558 11.14 -2.55 2.87
CA ASN A 558 10.60 -2.05 1.61
C ASN A 558 9.96 -0.66 1.70
N THR A 559 9.75 -0.13 2.91
CA THR A 559 9.40 1.27 3.17
C THR A 559 10.61 2.19 3.13
N LYS A 560 11.84 1.68 2.97
CA LYS A 560 12.99 2.53 2.66
C LYS A 560 12.68 3.31 1.38
N PRO A 561 12.78 4.65 1.40
CA PRO A 561 12.32 5.49 0.31
C PRO A 561 13.11 5.16 -0.95
N LYS A 562 12.45 4.55 -1.94
CA LYS A 562 12.90 4.52 -3.34
C LYS A 562 12.31 5.69 -4.13
N ARG A 563 11.97 6.78 -3.44
CA ARG A 563 11.66 8.05 -4.09
C ARG A 563 12.98 8.81 -4.21
N PRO A 564 13.30 9.39 -5.39
CA PRO A 564 14.32 10.42 -5.45
C PRO A 564 14.02 11.45 -4.35
N PRO A 565 15.02 11.95 -3.61
CA PRO A 565 14.80 13.01 -2.64
C PRO A 565 14.10 14.19 -3.33
N PHE A 566 13.24 14.89 -2.57
CA PHE A 566 12.56 16.08 -3.06
C PHE A 566 13.59 17.00 -3.73
N PHE A 567 13.36 17.45 -4.97
CA PHE A 567 14.39 18.19 -5.72
C PHE A 567 14.76 19.51 -5.03
N GLY A 568 13.85 20.10 -4.25
CA GLY A 568 14.17 21.25 -3.38
C GLY A 568 15.16 20.91 -2.26
N GLN A 569 15.25 19.66 -1.83
CA GLN A 569 16.27 19.15 -0.90
C GLN A 569 17.60 18.88 -1.61
N LEU A 570 17.56 18.47 -2.90
CA LEU A 570 18.74 18.36 -3.77
C LEU A 570 19.32 19.74 -4.15
N SER A 571 18.47 20.76 -4.19
CA SER A 571 18.82 22.14 -4.59
C SER A 571 19.01 23.07 -3.39
N ALA A 572 18.93 22.54 -2.16
CA ALA A 572 19.08 23.32 -0.94
C ALA A 572 20.56 23.55 -0.62
N GLU A 573 20.94 24.79 -0.36
CA GLU A 573 22.27 25.09 0.14
C GLU A 573 22.36 24.66 1.63
N PRO A 574 23.43 23.96 2.04
CA PRO A 574 23.62 23.58 3.43
C PRO A 574 23.93 24.82 4.28
N LEU A 575 23.09 25.08 5.28
CA LEU A 575 23.28 26.14 6.27
C LEU A 575 24.01 25.58 7.49
N GLY A 576 25.30 25.27 7.35
CA GLY A 576 26.13 24.73 8.44
C GLY A 576 25.47 23.58 9.23
N ASN A 577 25.82 23.43 10.51
CA ASN A 577 25.40 22.28 11.34
C ASN A 577 23.92 22.28 11.77
N LYS A 578 23.01 23.04 11.13
CA LYS A 578 21.59 23.09 11.54
C LYS A 578 20.55 23.19 10.39
N GLY A 579 20.86 22.69 9.19
CA GLY A 579 19.83 22.41 8.18
C GLY A 579 20.18 22.80 6.75
N SER A 580 19.18 22.77 5.87
CA SER A 580 19.31 23.10 4.44
C SER A 580 18.17 24.04 4.04
N ILE A 581 18.48 25.13 3.35
CA ILE A 581 17.48 26.07 2.83
C ILE A 581 17.40 25.93 1.31
N ALA A 582 16.21 25.63 0.81
CA ALA A 582 15.92 25.70 -0.61
C ALA A 582 15.68 27.16 -0.99
N ARG A 583 16.58 27.76 -1.79
CA ARG A 583 16.31 29.09 -2.38
C ARG A 583 15.23 28.94 -3.44
N LEU A 584 14.01 29.32 -3.10
CA LEU A 584 12.87 29.31 -4.04
C LEU A 584 13.05 30.33 -5.19
N TYR A 585 13.97 31.30 -5.04
CA TYR A 585 14.26 32.34 -6.03
C TYR A 585 15.75 32.73 -6.04
N PRO A 586 16.64 31.95 -6.66
CA PRO A 586 18.08 32.26 -6.68
C PRO A 586 18.42 33.56 -7.41
N ASN A 587 17.54 34.05 -8.28
CA ASN A 587 17.72 35.27 -9.08
C ASN A 587 17.05 36.52 -8.49
N LEU A 588 16.35 36.40 -7.35
CA LEU A 588 15.78 37.55 -6.67
C LEU A 588 16.90 38.19 -5.84
N LYS A 589 17.49 39.28 -6.34
CA LYS A 589 18.43 40.09 -5.55
C LYS A 589 17.69 40.55 -4.29
N SER A 590 18.19 40.17 -3.12
CA SER A 590 17.74 40.78 -1.87
C SER A 590 18.11 42.25 -1.92
N GLU A 591 17.14 43.15 -1.97
CA GLU A 591 17.37 44.56 -1.61
C GLU A 591 17.63 44.63 -0.10
N MET A 592 18.84 44.25 0.30
CA MET A 592 19.43 44.68 1.57
C MET A 592 20.54 45.65 1.21
N ASN A 593 20.16 46.93 1.09
CA ASN A 593 21.04 48.08 1.29
C ASN A 593 20.18 49.33 1.45
N THR A 594 19.54 49.46 2.61
CA THR A 594 19.30 50.77 3.20
C THR A 594 20.25 50.91 4.37
N SER A 595 21.27 51.72 4.14
CA SER A 595 22.25 52.23 5.09
C SER A 595 21.62 52.56 6.44
N ALA A 596 22.13 51.94 7.51
CA ALA A 596 21.97 52.44 8.87
C ALA A 596 22.70 53.80 9.00
N PRO A 597 22.13 54.79 9.71
CA PRO A 597 22.84 56.04 9.98
C PRO A 597 23.97 55.79 10.97
N SER A 598 25.17 56.30 10.66
CA SER A 598 26.34 56.25 11.54
C SER A 598 26.06 56.97 12.85
N ALA A 599 26.35 56.31 13.98
CA ALA A 599 26.46 56.95 15.26
C ALA A 599 27.55 58.03 15.20
N MET A 600 27.19 59.26 15.60
CA MET A 600 28.16 60.32 15.85
C MET A 600 28.98 59.97 17.09
N ASP A 601 30.30 59.97 16.94
CA ASP A 601 31.22 60.25 18.03
C ASP A 601 31.16 61.75 18.31
N THR A 602 30.88 62.12 19.55
CA THR A 602 31.32 63.40 20.13
C THR A 602 31.83 63.15 21.53
N SER A 603 33.13 63.42 21.69
CA SER A 603 33.68 64.11 22.85
C SER A 603 32.83 65.31 23.29
#